data_AF-A0A392S129-F1
#
_entry.id   AF-A0A392S129-F1
#
_cell.length_a   1.000
_cell.length_b   1.000
_cell.length_c   1.000
_cell.angle_alpha   90.00
_cell.angle_beta   90.00
_cell.angle_gamma   90.00
#
_symmetry.space_group_name_H-M   'P 1'
#
loop_
_entity.id
_entity.type
_entity.pdbx_description
1 polymer ?
#
loop_
_entity_poly.entity_id
_entity_poly.type
_entity_poly.pdbx_seq_one_letter_code
_entity_poly.pdbx_strand_id
1 'polypeptide(L)' 'GGYNPEGAIKWIEELEIIFEAMGCIKENKTILGVYVLREEANVWWKTVKLRIRVDGIAIVWEIFKREF' A
#
# COMPACT_ATOMS: atom_id res chain seq x y z
N GLY A 1 5.37 14.17 -12.28
CA GLY A 1 4.77 12.86 -12.05
C GLY A 1 3.50 12.73 -12.86
N GLY A 2 3.41 11.73 -13.74
CA GLY A 2 2.17 11.34 -14.40
C GLY A 2 1.52 10.21 -13.61
N TYR A 3 0.23 10.34 -13.34
CA TYR A 3 -0.58 9.25 -12.80
C TYR A 3 -0.48 8.02 -13.72
N ASN A 4 -0.06 6.87 -13.18
CA ASN A 4 0.13 5.62 -13.91
C ASN A 4 -0.61 4.48 -13.18
N PRO A 5 -1.91 4.31 -13.43
CA PRO A 5 -2.72 3.32 -12.73
C PRO A 5 -2.30 1.89 -13.07
N GLU A 6 -1.91 1.60 -14.31
CA GLU A 6 -1.45 0.26 -14.70
C GLU A 6 -0.15 -0.11 -13.97
N GLY A 7 0.77 0.85 -13.82
CA GLY A 7 2.00 0.67 -13.04
C GLY A 7 1.72 0.41 -11.56
N ALA A 8 0.76 1.12 -10.97
CA ALA A 8 0.37 0.92 -9.58
C ALA A 8 -0.26 -0.48 -9.37
N ILE A 9 -1.16 -0.91 -10.25
CA ILE A 9 -1.79 -2.24 -10.20
C ILE A 9 -0.72 -3.33 -10.27
N LYS A 10 0.18 -3.25 -11.27
CA LYS A 10 1.25 -4.24 -11.43
C LYS A 10 2.17 -4.29 -10.21
N TRP A 11 2.50 -3.14 -9.64
CA TRP A 11 3.34 -3.07 -8.44
C TRP A 11 2.67 -3.74 -7.23
N ILE A 12 1.35 -3.57 -7.05
CA ILE A 12 0.59 -4.27 -6.01
C ILE A 12 0.61 -5.79 -6.23
N GLU A 13 0.37 -6.25 -7.46
CA GLU A 13 0.38 -7.68 -7.79
C GLU A 13 1.73 -8.33 -7.49
N GLU A 14 2.84 -7.66 -7.86
CA GLU A 14 4.19 -8.13 -7.55
C GLU A 14 4.43 -8.24 -6.04
N LEU A 15 3.94 -7.28 -5.24
CA LEU A 15 4.02 -7.36 -3.78
C LEU A 15 3.19 -8.51 -3.20
N GLU A 16 2.02 -8.80 -3.75
CA GLU A 16 1.18 -9.90 -3.28
C GLU A 16 1.87 -11.26 -3.49
N ILE A 17 2.55 -11.45 -4.63
CA ILE A 17 3.36 -12.63 -4.91
C ILE A 17 4.50 -12.77 -3.90
N ILE A 18 5.23 -11.69 -3.61
CA ILE A 18 6.33 -11.70 -2.64
C ILE A 18 5.79 -12.02 -1.23
N PHE A 19 4.68 -11.40 -0.82
CA PHE A 19 4.08 -11.67 0.48
C PHE A 19 3.59 -13.10 0.63
N GLU A 20 3.03 -13.68 -0.43
CA GLU A 20 2.65 -15.09 -0.46
C GLU A 20 3.88 -15.99 -0.33
N ALA A 21 4.94 -15.75 -1.11
CA ALA A 21 6.18 -16.52 -1.06
C ALA A 21 6.86 -16.46 0.32
N MET A 22 6.76 -15.31 1.01
CA MET A 22 7.30 -15.14 2.38
C MET A 22 6.41 -15.70 3.49
N GLY A 23 5.19 -16.16 3.18
CA GLY A 23 4.21 -16.57 4.20
C GLY A 23 3.74 -15.42 5.10
N CYS A 24 3.65 -14.21 4.54
CA CYS A 24 3.35 -13.01 5.31
C CYS A 24 1.89 -12.99 5.80
N ILE A 25 1.70 -12.89 7.11
CA ILE A 25 0.37 -12.75 7.72
C ILE A 25 -0.26 -11.39 7.36
N LYS A 26 -1.60 -11.33 7.37
CA LYS A 26 -2.39 -10.18 6.88
C LYS A 26 -1.97 -8.84 7.50
N GLU A 27 -1.64 -8.87 8.78
CA GLU A 27 -1.25 -7.70 9.57
C GLU A 27 0.10 -7.12 9.10
N ASN A 28 1.02 -7.99 8.67
CA ASN A 28 2.36 -7.60 8.25
C ASN A 28 2.39 -7.06 6.81
N LYS A 29 1.48 -7.50 5.94
CA LYS A 29 1.43 -7.06 4.53
C LYS A 29 1.35 -5.53 4.39
N THR A 30 0.48 -4.89 5.16
CA THR A 30 0.33 -3.42 5.13
C THR A 30 1.59 -2.71 5.59
N ILE A 31 2.22 -3.21 6.67
CA ILE A 31 3.45 -2.60 7.22
C ILE A 31 4.57 -2.68 6.18
N LEU A 32 4.76 -3.86 5.57
CA LEU A 32 5.79 -4.08 4.57
C LEU A 32 5.50 -3.34 3.26
N GLY A 33 4.25 -3.30 2.80
CA GLY A 33 3.85 -2.58 1.59
C GLY A 33 4.08 -1.08 1.70
N VAL A 34 3.81 -0.51 2.86
CA VAL A 34 4.15 0.90 3.15
C VAL A 34 5.67 1.11 3.23
N TYR A 35 6.40 0.15 3.82
CA TYR A 35 7.86 0.25 3.97
C TYR A 35 8.60 0.28 2.61
N VAL A 36 8.09 -0.42 1.60
CA VAL A 36 8.73 -0.46 0.27
C VAL A 36 8.41 0.74 -0.61
N LEU A 37 7.49 1.63 -0.21
CA LEU A 37 7.21 2.86 -0.94
C LEU A 37 8.46 3.75 -1.04
N ARG A 38 8.59 4.42 -2.19
CA ARG A 38 9.72 5.31 -2.49
C ARG A 38 9.21 6.68 -2.94
N GLU A 39 10.04 7.69 -2.71
CA GLU A 39 9.90 9.04 -3.27
C GLU A 39 8.46 9.61 -3.18
N GLU A 40 7.89 10.05 -4.31
CA GLU A 40 6.56 10.66 -4.41
C GLU A 40 5.46 9.77 -3.84
N ALA A 41 5.54 8.45 -4.04
CA ALA A 41 4.53 7.50 -3.56
C ALA A 41 4.51 7.42 -2.02
N ASN A 42 5.67 7.48 -1.36
CA ASN A 42 5.74 7.49 0.10
C ASN A 42 5.20 8.82 0.67
N VAL A 43 5.51 9.95 0.03
CA VAL A 43 4.99 11.26 0.43
C VAL A 43 3.47 11.30 0.31
N TRP A 44 2.94 10.87 -0.83
CA TRP A 44 1.51 10.79 -1.08
C TRP A 44 0.80 9.88 -0.08
N TRP A 45 1.36 8.69 0.19
CA TRP A 45 0.77 7.73 1.13
C TRP A 45 0.67 8.28 2.56
N LYS A 46 1.64 9.08 3.02
CA LYS A 46 1.55 9.72 4.35
C LYS A 46 0.33 10.65 4.46
N THR A 47 -0.01 11.36 3.39
CA THR A 47 -1.20 12.23 3.33
C THR A 47 -2.49 11.42 3.36
N VAL A 48 -2.57 10.35 2.57
CA VAL A 48 -3.72 9.43 2.55
C VAL A 48 -3.92 8.77 3.91
N LYS A 49 -2.84 8.32 4.55
CA LYS A 49 -2.87 7.72 5.89
C LYS A 49 -3.48 8.65 6.93
N LEU A 50 -3.21 9.96 6.86
CA LEU A 50 -3.80 10.94 7.76
C LEU A 50 -5.31 11.04 7.53
N ARG A 51 -5.77 11.09 6.27
CA ARG A 51 -7.19 11.12 5.92
C ARG A 51 -7.94 9.90 6.47
N ILE A 52 -7.44 8.69 6.20
CA ILE A 52 -8.10 7.44 6.62
C ILE A 52 -8.17 7.32 8.15
N ARG A 53 -7.13 7.79 8.85
CA ARG A 53 -7.12 7.80 10.33
C ARG A 53 -8.15 8.76 10.92
N VAL A 54 -8.42 9.88 10.26
CA VAL A 54 -9.50 10.80 10.68
C VAL A 54 -10.85 10.12 10.54
N ASP A 55 -11.04 9.26 9.54
CA ASP A 55 -12.26 8.47 9.34
C ASP A 55 -12.40 7.29 10.33
N GLY A 56 -11.41 7.07 11.21
CA GLY A 56 -11.41 5.98 12.19
C GLY A 56 -11.24 4.58 11.60
N ILE A 57 -10.88 4.48 10.32
CA ILE A 57 -10.78 3.20 9.62
C ILE A 57 -9.41 2.57 9.89
N ALA A 58 -9.42 1.29 10.27
CA ALA A 58 -8.18 0.51 10.37
C ALA A 58 -7.59 0.29 8.98
N ILE A 59 -6.32 0.66 8.81
CA ILE A 59 -5.61 0.51 7.53
C ILE A 59 -5.12 -0.93 7.43
N VAL A 60 -5.96 -1.78 6.84
CA VAL A 60 -5.62 -3.14 6.43
C VAL A 60 -5.18 -3.16 4.96
N TRP A 61 -4.60 -4.29 4.53
CA TRP A 61 -4.02 -4.43 3.19
C TRP A 61 -5.01 -4.12 2.07
N GLU A 62 -6.28 -4.51 2.23
CA GLU A 62 -7.32 -4.22 1.24
C GLU A 62 -7.64 -2.72 1.12
N ILE A 63 -7.55 -1.96 2.23
CA ILE A 63 -7.70 -0.51 2.20
C ILE A 63 -6.47 0.14 1.55
N PHE A 64 -5.27 -0.38 1.82
CA PHE A 64 -4.06 0.07 1.15
C PHE A 64 -4.18 -0.07 -0.38
N LYS A 65 -4.54 -1.26 -0.88
CA LYS A 65 -4.71 -1.52 -2.31
C LYS A 65 -5.80 -0.68 -2.98
N ARG A 66 -6.88 -0.37 -2.25
CA ARG A 66 -7.98 0.44 -2.79
C ARG A 66 -7.57 1.89 -3.01
N GLU A 67 -6.75 2.41 -2.11
CA GLU A 67 -6.38 3.82 -2.12
C GLU A 67 -5.19 4.07 -3.05
N PHE A 68 -4.19 3.18 -3.02
CA PHE A 68 -2.95 3.23 -3.80
C PHE A 68 -3.18 2.99 -5.30
#